data_AF-A0A844AJU2-F1
#
_entry.id   AF-A0A844AJU2-F1
#
_cell.length_a   1.000
_cell.length_b   1.000
_cell.length_c   1.000
_cell.angle_alpha   90.00
_cell.angle_beta   90.00
_cell.angle_gamma   90.00
#
_symmetry.space_group_name_H-M   'P 1'
#
loop_
_entity.id
_entity.type
_entity.pdbx_description
1 polymer ?
#
loop_
_entity_poly.entity_id
_entity_poly.type
_entity_poly.pdbx_seq_one_letter_code
_entity_poly.pdbx_strand_id
1 'polypeptide(L)'
;MSVRNFEHRLNRMEWQPSAEPSAQIVADVLGHSKMQPQWVEWAIAGTVLGILIGFGIKGTVMPGGPFGAHADLLGYIIGAISLLAGAGSVAFLAITVALRNQVPQLFRFSLFNMLMIMVLMLS
;
A
#
# COMPACT_ATOMS: atom_id res chain seq x y z
N MET A 1 33.62 3.89 -10.12
CA MET A 1 34.40 3.81 -11.38
C MET A 1 33.78 2.74 -12.26
N SER A 2 32.97 3.08 -13.27
CA SER A 2 32.57 2.10 -14.32
C SER A 2 31.98 2.71 -15.59
N VAL A 3 31.63 4.01 -15.61
CA VAL A 3 31.06 4.67 -16.80
C VAL A 3 32.13 4.94 -17.87
N ARG A 4 33.32 5.43 -17.47
CA ARG A 4 34.42 5.76 -18.40
C ARG A 4 34.92 4.56 -19.22
N ASN A 5 34.95 3.35 -18.66
CA ASN A 5 35.41 2.17 -19.38
C ASN A 5 34.36 1.62 -20.37
N PHE A 6 33.08 1.88 -20.15
CA PHE A 6 32.02 1.42 -21.05
C PHE A 6 31.98 2.29 -22.32
N GLU A 7 31.96 3.61 -22.18
CA GLU A 7 31.99 4.51 -23.33
C GLU A 7 33.26 4.35 -24.18
N HIS A 8 34.41 4.14 -23.55
CA HIS A 8 35.66 3.97 -24.29
C HIS A 8 35.69 2.68 -25.11
N ARG A 9 34.99 1.62 -24.64
CA ARG A 9 34.77 0.39 -25.39
C ARG A 9 33.73 0.56 -26.49
N LEU A 10 32.66 1.32 -26.23
CA LEU A 10 31.60 1.59 -27.19
C LEU A 10 32.12 2.39 -28.39
N ASN A 11 32.91 3.44 -28.14
CA ASN A 11 33.54 4.26 -29.18
C ASN A 11 34.57 3.49 -30.01
N ARG A 12 35.23 2.46 -29.45
CA ARG A 12 36.13 1.58 -30.21
C ARG A 12 35.42 0.57 -31.10
N MET A 13 34.15 0.27 -30.82
CA MET A 13 33.36 -0.67 -31.61
C MET A 13 32.71 -0.01 -32.84
N GLU A 14 32.93 1.30 -33.05
CA GLU A 14 32.28 2.11 -34.09
C GLU A 14 30.76 1.84 -34.17
N TRP A 15 30.17 1.55 -33.01
CA TRP A 15 28.78 1.15 -32.93
C TRP A 15 27.91 2.37 -33.18
N GLN A 16 27.49 2.53 -34.42
CA GLN A 16 26.37 3.40 -34.76
C GLN A 16 25.10 2.64 -34.42
N PRO A 17 24.20 3.17 -33.57
CA PRO A 17 22.91 2.56 -33.33
C PRO A 17 22.12 2.62 -34.65
N SER A 18 22.25 1.59 -35.48
CA SER A 18 21.63 1.49 -36.80
C SER A 18 20.14 1.11 -36.72
N ALA A 19 19.63 0.90 -35.52
CA ALA A 19 18.23 0.64 -35.24
C ALA A 19 17.77 1.66 -34.21
N GLU A 20 17.10 2.72 -34.67
CA GLU A 20 16.18 3.42 -33.80
C GLU A 20 15.20 2.36 -33.26
N PRO A 21 14.99 2.28 -31.92
CA PRO A 21 13.98 1.39 -31.38
C PRO A 21 12.67 1.69 -32.09
N SER A 22 12.04 0.69 -32.70
CA SER A 22 10.80 0.92 -33.44
C SER A 22 9.82 1.61 -32.51
N ALA A 23 9.01 2.53 -33.04
CA ALA A 23 7.98 3.23 -32.27
C ALA A 23 7.09 2.25 -31.48
N GLN A 24 6.96 1.00 -31.96
CA GLN A 24 6.28 -0.10 -31.31
C GLN A 24 6.98 -0.61 -30.04
N ILE A 25 8.31 -0.75 -30.02
CA ILE A 25 9.08 -1.13 -28.82
C ILE A 25 9.02 -0.01 -27.78
N VAL A 26 9.14 1.24 -28.23
CA VAL A 26 9.01 2.42 -27.36
C VAL A 26 7.59 2.51 -26.79
N ALA A 27 6.58 2.26 -27.62
CA ALA A 27 5.18 2.23 -27.21
C ALA A 27 4.85 1.04 -26.31
N ASP A 28 5.50 -0.13 -26.45
CA ASP A 28 5.30 -1.26 -25.55
C ASP A 28 5.91 -0.98 -24.17
N VAL A 29 7.15 -0.45 -24.13
CA VAL A 29 7.82 -0.10 -22.87
C VAL A 29 7.12 1.06 -22.15
N LEU A 30 6.71 2.09 -22.88
CA LEU A 30 5.97 3.24 -22.31
C LEU A 30 4.49 2.93 -22.09
N GLY A 31 3.90 2.04 -22.89
CA GLY A 31 2.48 1.65 -22.82
C GLY A 31 2.15 0.79 -21.62
N HIS A 32 3.11 0.01 -21.12
CA HIS A 32 2.99 -0.72 -19.85
C HIS A 32 2.99 0.21 -18.61
N SER A 33 3.32 1.49 -18.77
CA SER A 33 3.26 2.51 -17.70
C SER A 33 1.87 3.13 -17.52
N LYS A 34 0.81 2.61 -18.17
CA LYS A 34 -0.56 2.93 -17.78
C LYS A 34 -0.97 2.02 -16.62
N MET A 35 -0.43 2.30 -15.43
CA MET A 35 -0.98 1.77 -14.17
C MET A 35 -2.49 1.95 -14.20
N GLN A 36 -3.25 0.85 -14.20
CA GLN A 36 -4.71 0.90 -14.21
C GLN A 36 -5.18 1.64 -12.94
N PRO A 37 -5.91 2.76 -13.07
CA PRO A 37 -6.22 3.66 -11.95
C PRO A 37 -7.04 2.99 -10.84
N GLN A 38 -7.86 2.00 -11.19
CA GLN A 38 -8.68 1.24 -10.25
C GLN A 38 -7.85 0.58 -9.13
N TRP A 39 -6.58 0.29 -9.36
CA TRP A 39 -5.73 -0.37 -8.38
C TRP A 39 -5.34 0.58 -7.24
N VAL A 40 -5.19 1.87 -7.57
CA VAL A 40 -4.81 2.93 -6.63
C VAL A 40 -5.98 3.27 -5.71
N GLU A 41 -7.20 3.27 -6.24
CA GLU A 41 -8.42 3.59 -5.47
C GLU A 41 -8.63 2.64 -4.28
N TRP A 42 -8.50 1.33 -4.49
CA TRP A 42 -8.63 0.33 -3.42
C TRP A 42 -7.52 0.42 -2.37
N ALA A 43 -6.30 0.73 -2.79
CA ALA A 43 -5.18 0.94 -1.88
C ALA A 43 -5.39 2.18 -1.01
N ILE A 44 -5.84 3.29 -1.61
CA ILE A 44 -6.16 4.53 -0.89
C ILE A 44 -7.31 4.29 0.09
N ALA A 45 -8.41 3.66 -0.34
CA ALA A 45 -9.54 3.37 0.52
C ALA A 45 -9.13 2.49 1.72
N GLY A 46 -8.32 1.46 1.48
CA GLY A 46 -7.77 0.60 2.53
C GLY A 46 -6.90 1.39 3.51
N THR A 47 -6.01 2.23 2.99
CA THR A 47 -5.12 3.10 3.76
C THR A 47 -5.91 4.05 4.66
N VAL A 48 -6.89 4.78 4.12
CA VAL A 48 -7.73 5.72 4.88
C VAL A 48 -8.47 5.00 6.00
N LEU A 49 -9.12 3.87 5.69
CA LEU A 49 -9.81 3.09 6.71
C LEU A 49 -8.84 2.57 7.78
N GLY A 50 -7.64 2.13 7.38
CA GLY A 50 -6.63 1.60 8.28
C GLY A 50 -6.10 2.66 9.23
N ILE A 51 -5.96 3.90 8.75
CA ILE A 51 -5.61 5.06 9.57
C ILE A 51 -6.70 5.33 10.61
N LEU A 52 -7.97 5.38 10.20
CA LEU A 52 -9.09 5.65 11.11
C LEU A 52 -9.17 4.59 12.23
N ILE A 53 -9.10 3.31 11.86
CA ILE A 53 -9.11 2.20 12.82
C ILE A 53 -7.87 2.25 13.71
N GLY A 54 -6.68 2.44 13.12
CA GLY A 54 -5.42 2.49 13.84
C GLY A 54 -5.36 3.61 14.87
N PHE A 55 -5.82 4.82 14.55
CA PHE A 55 -5.92 5.91 15.54
C PHE A 55 -6.91 5.59 16.64
N GLY A 56 -8.07 5.01 16.28
CA GLY A 56 -9.06 4.57 17.24
C GLY A 56 -8.49 3.58 18.25
N ILE A 57 -7.83 2.52 17.78
CA ILE A 57 -7.16 1.52 18.64
C ILE A 57 -6.02 2.17 19.44
N LYS A 58 -5.20 3.03 18.83
CA LYS A 58 -4.08 3.67 19.52
C LYS A 58 -4.57 4.51 20.69
N GLY A 59 -5.68 5.22 20.49
CA GLY A 59 -6.33 6.03 21.51
C GLY A 59 -6.96 5.22 22.65
N THR A 60 -7.18 3.91 22.49
CA THR A 60 -7.64 3.04 23.60
C THR A 60 -6.49 2.51 24.44
N VAL A 61 -5.35 2.18 23.81
CA VAL A 61 -4.21 1.53 24.49
C VAL A 61 -3.20 2.52 25.08
N MET A 62 -3.13 3.74 24.55
CA MET A 62 -2.17 4.75 25.00
C MET A 62 -2.54 5.28 26.40
N PRO A 63 -1.57 5.41 27.34
CA PRO A 63 -1.82 6.04 28.63
C PRO A 63 -2.34 7.48 28.45
N GLY A 64 -3.48 7.80 29.07
CA GLY A 64 -4.14 9.09 28.89
C GLY A 64 -4.82 9.27 27.51
N GLY A 65 -4.94 8.20 26.73
CA GLY A 65 -5.58 8.23 25.42
C GLY A 65 -7.07 8.61 25.49
N PRO A 66 -7.60 9.29 24.46
CA PRO A 66 -8.96 9.84 24.46
C PRO A 66 -10.06 8.77 24.46
N PHE A 67 -9.72 7.51 24.18
CA PHE A 67 -10.66 6.39 24.06
C PHE A 67 -10.35 5.27 25.06
N GLY A 68 -9.49 5.53 26.05
CA GLY A 68 -9.05 4.55 27.05
C GLY A 68 -10.00 4.40 28.24
N ALA A 69 -9.54 3.72 29.29
CA ALA A 69 -10.33 3.40 30.49
C ALA A 69 -10.85 4.61 31.31
N HIS A 70 -10.40 5.81 30.99
CA HIS A 70 -10.83 7.05 31.66
C HIS A 70 -11.61 7.97 30.70
N ALA A 71 -12.01 7.47 29.54
CA ALA A 71 -12.76 8.24 28.56
C ALA A 71 -14.24 8.40 28.96
N ASP A 72 -14.87 9.45 28.43
CA ASP A 72 -16.32 9.62 28.52
C ASP A 72 -17.05 8.53 27.69
N LEU A 73 -18.38 8.43 27.85
CA LEU A 73 -19.22 7.46 27.14
C LEU A 73 -18.95 7.40 25.63
N LEU A 74 -18.77 8.56 24.99
CA LEU A 74 -18.45 8.64 23.56
C LEU A 74 -17.10 8.01 23.24
N GLY A 75 -16.09 8.23 24.08
CA GLY A 75 -14.76 7.65 23.89
C GLY A 75 -14.78 6.13 24.04
N TYR A 76 -15.57 5.60 24.97
CA TYR A 76 -15.81 4.15 25.07
C TYR A 76 -16.45 3.56 23.82
N ILE A 77 -17.47 4.21 23.27
CA ILE A 77 -18.15 3.75 22.04
C ILE A 77 -17.17 3.74 20.87
N ILE A 78 -16.42 4.84 20.68
CA ILE A 78 -15.43 4.95 19.61
C ILE A 78 -14.34 3.88 19.79
N GLY A 79 -13.85 3.70 21.02
CA GLY A 79 -12.86 2.68 21.33
C GLY A 79 -13.35 1.26 21.05
N ALA A 80 -14.58 0.92 21.46
CA ALA A 80 -15.17 -0.38 21.22
C ALA A 80 -15.37 -0.65 19.71
N ILE A 81 -15.89 0.33 18.96
CA ILE A 81 -16.03 0.23 17.50
C ILE A 81 -14.67 0.04 16.84
N SER A 82 -13.65 0.77 17.29
CA SER A 82 -12.30 0.69 16.71
C SER A 82 -11.65 -0.67 16.97
N LEU A 83 -11.82 -1.23 18.17
CA LEU A 83 -11.34 -2.58 18.50
C LEU A 83 -12.05 -3.66 17.68
N LEU A 84 -13.39 -3.56 17.56
CA LEU A 84 -14.17 -4.46 16.72
C LEU A 84 -13.77 -4.36 15.24
N ALA A 85 -13.57 -3.14 14.74
CA ALA A 85 -13.12 -2.89 13.37
C ALA A 85 -11.72 -3.45 13.15
N GLY A 86 -10.79 -3.29 14.11
CA GLY A 86 -9.46 -3.89 14.05
C GLY A 86 -9.49 -5.42 13.99
N ALA A 87 -10.27 -6.06 14.85
CA ALA A 87 -10.47 -7.50 14.81
C ALA A 87 -11.11 -7.96 13.48
N GLY A 88 -12.09 -7.19 12.99
CA GLY A 88 -12.71 -7.38 11.69
C GLY A 88 -11.72 -7.29 10.53
N SER A 89 -10.80 -6.31 10.55
CA SER A 89 -9.74 -6.16 9.55
C SER A 89 -8.80 -7.36 9.49
N VAL A 90 -8.46 -7.96 10.64
CA VAL A 90 -7.65 -9.18 10.69
C VAL A 90 -8.38 -10.34 10.01
N ALA A 91 -9.64 -10.57 10.39
CA ALA A 91 -10.45 -11.63 9.80
C ALA A 91 -10.66 -11.42 8.30
N PHE A 92 -10.92 -10.17 7.89
CA PHE A 92 -11.09 -9.80 6.50
C PHE A 92 -9.82 -10.03 5.67
N LEU A 93 -8.64 -9.72 6.22
CA LEU A 93 -7.37 -10.05 5.57
C LEU A 93 -7.21 -11.57 5.40
N ALA A 94 -7.49 -12.36 6.43
CA ALA A 94 -7.38 -13.81 6.36
C ALA A 94 -8.26 -14.41 5.23
N ILE A 95 -9.49 -13.93 5.09
CA ILE A 95 -10.40 -14.35 4.02
C ILE A 95 -9.89 -13.90 2.64
N THR A 96 -9.51 -12.64 2.51
CA THR A 96 -9.07 -12.08 1.22
C THR A 96 -7.74 -12.63 0.73
N VAL A 97 -6.86 -13.08 1.63
CA VAL A 97 -5.63 -13.83 1.29
C VAL A 97 -5.94 -15.14 0.57
N ALA A 98 -6.94 -15.88 1.03
CA ALA A 98 -7.40 -17.11 0.38
C ALA A 98 -8.01 -16.83 -1.01
N LEU A 99 -8.67 -15.68 -1.16
CA LEU A 99 -9.33 -15.27 -2.40
C LEU A 99 -8.49 -14.34 -3.30
N ARG A 100 -7.17 -14.22 -3.04
CA ARG A 100 -6.31 -13.22 -3.69
C ARG A 100 -6.31 -13.23 -5.22
N ASN A 101 -6.51 -14.40 -5.82
CA ASN A 101 -6.54 -14.57 -7.28
C ASN A 101 -7.93 -14.26 -7.87
N GLN A 102 -9.00 -14.39 -7.09
CA GLN A 102 -10.38 -14.17 -7.53
C GLN A 102 -10.79 -12.70 -7.36
N VAL A 103 -10.39 -12.08 -6.25
CA VAL A 103 -10.71 -10.69 -5.90
C VAL A 103 -9.42 -9.95 -5.47
N PRO A 104 -8.49 -9.69 -6.43
CA PRO A 104 -7.22 -9.04 -6.12
C PRO A 104 -7.38 -7.61 -5.58
N GLN A 105 -8.50 -6.96 -5.88
CA GLN A 105 -8.84 -5.62 -5.39
C GLN A 105 -9.08 -5.62 -3.88
N LEU A 106 -9.90 -6.54 -3.37
CA LEU A 106 -10.21 -6.65 -1.94
C LEU A 106 -8.99 -7.08 -1.12
N PHE A 107 -8.16 -7.98 -1.67
CA PHE A 107 -6.90 -8.35 -1.03
C PHE A 107 -5.99 -7.14 -0.84
N ARG A 108 -5.81 -6.29 -1.87
CA ARG A 108 -5.01 -5.06 -1.75
C ARG A 108 -5.60 -4.09 -0.75
N PHE A 109 -6.90 -3.84 -0.81
CA PHE A 109 -7.59 -3.01 0.17
C PHE A 109 -7.29 -3.49 1.59
N SER A 110 -7.46 -4.79 1.85
CA SER A 110 -7.22 -5.36 3.17
C SER A 110 -5.76 -5.28 3.59
N LEU A 111 -4.83 -5.44 2.64
CA LEU A 111 -3.40 -5.40 2.90
C LEU A 111 -2.94 -3.99 3.28
N PHE A 112 -3.38 -2.96 2.55
CA PHE A 112 -3.09 -1.56 2.90
C PHE A 112 -3.78 -1.14 4.20
N ASN A 113 -5.01 -1.59 4.44
CA ASN A 113 -5.71 -1.37 5.70
C ASN A 113 -4.92 -1.91 6.89
N MET A 114 -4.51 -3.19 6.82
CA MET A 114 -3.74 -3.83 7.88
C MET A 114 -2.34 -3.25 8.03
N LEU A 115 -1.66 -2.91 6.93
CA LEU A 115 -0.37 -2.24 6.95
C LEU A 115 -0.45 -0.93 7.73
N MET A 116 -1.45 -0.10 7.46
CA MET A 116 -1.60 1.18 8.16
C MET A 116 -1.94 1.03 9.64
N ILE A 117 -2.79 0.06 10.00
CA ILE A 117 -3.07 -0.25 11.40
C ILE A 117 -1.76 -0.64 12.10
N MET A 118 -0.97 -1.54 11.51
CA MET A 118 0.30 -1.97 12.10
C MET A 118 1.31 -0.83 12.23
N VAL A 119 1.45 0.01 11.20
CA VAL A 119 2.33 1.18 11.23
C VAL A 119 1.95 2.10 12.39
N LEU A 120 0.66 2.38 12.58
CA LEU A 120 0.20 3.25 13.67
C LEU A 120 0.40 2.63 15.05
N MET A 121 0.24 1.31 15.18
CA MET A 121 0.51 0.59 16.44
C MET A 121 1.99 0.55 16.80
N LEU A 122 2.88 0.57 15.80
CA LEU A 122 4.33 0.53 15.98
C LEU A 122 4.97 1.92 16.13
N SER A 123 4.26 2.97 15.71
CA SER A 123 4.66 4.38 15.90
C SER A 123 4.38 4.89 17.30
#